data_AF-A0A2V9C7T7-F1
#
_entry.id   AF-A0A2V9C7T7-F1
#
_cell.length_a   1.000
_cell.length_b   1.000
_cell.length_c   1.000
_cell.angle_alpha   90.00
_cell.angle_beta   90.00
_cell.angle_gamma   90.00
#
_symmetry.space_group_name_H-M   'P 1'
#
loop_
_entity.id
_entity.type
_entity.pdbx_description
1 polymer ?
#
loop_
_entity_poly.entity_id
_entity_poly.type
_entity_poly.pdbx_seq_one_letter_code
_entity_poly.pdbx_strand_id
1 'polypeptide(L)' 'MTLVEVTYELQGPLRPEQLRALGQFANTYGLRRFRVDEHLNRLSFEYDASHLKETEVAHVLRMARIPVQRRV' A
#
# COMPACT_ATOMS: atom_id res chain seq x y z
N MET A 1 10.44 5.80 16.79
CA MET A 1 10.06 5.40 15.43
C MET A 1 9.11 4.23 15.56
N THR A 2 7.86 4.42 15.14
CA THR A 2 6.79 3.44 15.34
C THR A 2 6.51 2.81 13.99
N LEU A 3 6.97 1.58 13.79
CA LEU A 3 6.62 0.83 12.60
C LEU A 3 5.18 0.36 12.69
N VAL A 4 4.43 0.63 11.62
CA VAL A 4 3.08 0.12 11.43
C VAL A 4 3.05 -0.70 10.15
N GLU A 5 2.46 -1.87 10.27
CA GLU A 5 2.09 -2.70 9.14
C GLU A 5 0.59 -2.61 8.94
N VAL A 6 0.15 -2.38 7.71
CA VAL A 6 -1.26 -2.43 7.33
C VAL A 6 -1.43 -3.37 6.15
N THR A 7 -2.42 -4.25 6.23
CA THR A 7 -2.71 -5.19 5.15
C THR A 7 -4.06 -4.85 4.52
N TYR A 8 -4.08 -4.84 3.19
CA TYR A 8 -5.28 -4.61 2.39
C TYR A 8 -5.55 -5.83 1.53
N GLU A 9 -6.80 -6.28 1.55
CA GLU A 9 -7.31 -7.29 0.65
C GLU A 9 -7.80 -6.59 -0.62
N LEU A 10 -7.33 -7.04 -1.77
CA LEU A 10 -7.65 -6.50 -3.09
C LEU A 10 -8.81 -7.29 -3.70
N GLN A 11 -9.61 -6.62 -4.53
CA GLN A 11 -10.67 -7.27 -5.30
C GLN A 11 -10.14 -8.07 -6.49
N GLY A 12 -8.90 -7.81 -6.92
CA GLY A 12 -8.29 -8.47 -8.06
C GLY A 12 -6.79 -8.19 -8.14
N PRO A 13 -6.12 -8.76 -9.16
CA PRO A 13 -4.68 -8.65 -9.31
C PRO A 13 -4.23 -7.21 -9.57
N LEU A 14 -3.06 -6.86 -9.05
CA LEU A 14 -2.43 -5.57 -9.30
C LEU A 14 -1.89 -5.51 -10.73
N ARG A 15 -2.22 -4.42 -11.42
CA ARG A 15 -1.66 -4.10 -12.73
C ARG A 15 -0.25 -3.52 -12.58
N PRO A 16 0.62 -3.70 -13.58
CA PRO A 16 1.98 -3.16 -13.55
C PRO A 16 2.02 -1.63 -13.39
N GLU A 17 1.04 -0.91 -13.91
CA GLU A 17 0.91 0.54 -13.71
C GLU A 17 0.68 0.92 -12.24
N GLN A 18 -0.10 0.11 -11.52
CA GLN A 18 -0.40 0.31 -10.11
C GLN A 18 0.84 0.03 -9.25
N LEU A 19 1.59 -1.02 -9.58
CA LEU A 19 2.87 -1.32 -8.94
C LEU A 19 3.89 -0.18 -9.12
N ARG A 20 3.95 0.44 -10.31
CA ARG A 20 4.81 1.61 -10.53
C ARG A 20 4.40 2.81 -9.68
N ALA A 21 3.09 3.06 -9.55
CA ALA A 21 2.59 4.14 -8.69
C ALA A 21 2.96 3.90 -7.21
N LEU A 22 2.84 2.65 -6.73
CA LEU A 22 3.29 2.27 -5.39
C LEU A 22 4.81 2.47 -5.20
N GLY A 23 5.61 2.15 -6.21
CA GLY A 23 7.06 2.36 -6.19
C GLY A 23 7.47 3.84 -6.15
N GLN A 24 6.74 4.73 -6.82
CA GLN A 24 6.96 6.17 -6.68
C GLN A 24 6.60 6.66 -5.29
N PHE A 25 5.45 6.22 -4.76
CA PHE A 25 5.05 6.57 -3.40
C PHE A 25 6.07 6.12 -2.36
N ALA A 26 6.62 4.91 -2.53
CA ALA A 26 7.62 4.38 -1.61
C ALA A 26 8.86 5.27 -1.48
N ASN A 27 9.24 5.94 -2.58
CA ASN A 27 10.34 6.90 -2.56
C ASN A 27 9.96 8.25 -1.93
N THR A 28 8.69 8.67 -2.04
CA THR A 28 8.27 10.02 -1.62
C THR A 28 7.86 10.08 -0.14
N TYR A 29 7.32 9.00 0.42
CA TYR A 29 6.63 9.08 1.71
C TYR A 29 6.91 7.90 2.62
N GLY A 30 8.06 7.86 3.28
CA GLY A 30 8.32 7.07 4.51
C GLY A 30 7.97 5.57 4.50
N LEU A 31 7.61 5.01 3.35
CA LEU A 31 7.17 3.66 3.17
C LEU A 31 8.43 2.83 3.10
N ARG A 32 8.63 1.96 4.08
CA ARG A 32 9.84 1.15 4.14
C ARG A 32 9.73 -0.01 3.19
N ARG A 33 8.56 -0.64 3.13
CA ARG A 33 8.34 -1.85 2.34
C ARG A 33 6.89 -2.03 1.98
N PHE A 34 6.65 -2.66 0.83
CA PHE A 34 5.35 -3.24 0.52
C PHE A 34 5.54 -4.69 0.06
N ARG A 35 4.57 -5.53 0.37
CA ARG A 35 4.50 -6.93 -0.09
C ARG A 35 3.19 -7.15 -0.82
N VAL A 36 3.30 -7.83 -1.95
CA VAL A 36 2.15 -8.23 -2.76
C VAL A 36 2.05 -9.74 -2.71
N ASP A 37 0.93 -10.22 -2.20
CA ASP A 37 0.56 -11.63 -2.22
C ASP A 37 -0.45 -11.85 -3.34
N GLU A 38 0.03 -12.26 -4.52
CA GLU A 38 -0.82 -12.53 -5.69
C GLU A 38 -1.75 -13.73 -5.46
N HIS A 39 -1.33 -14.70 -4.63
CA HIS A 39 -2.15 -15.87 -4.27
C HIS A 39 -3.40 -15.50 -3.46
N LEU A 40 -3.27 -14.54 -2.55
CA LEU A 40 -4.34 -14.10 -1.65
C LEU A 40 -4.95 -12.76 -2.10
N ASN A 41 -4.44 -12.16 -3.18
CA ASN A 41 -4.71 -10.78 -3.58
C ASN A 41 -4.58 -9.82 -2.40
N ARG A 42 -3.48 -9.92 -1.64
CA ARG A 42 -3.22 -9.06 -0.48
C ARG A 42 -2.05 -8.13 -0.73
N LEU A 43 -2.13 -6.96 -0.13
CA LEU A 43 -1.14 -5.91 -0.23
C LEU A 43 -0.84 -5.39 1.17
N SER A 44 0.34 -5.71 1.67
CA SER A 44 0.82 -5.26 2.97
C SER A 44 1.78 -4.09 2.80
N PHE A 45 1.61 -3.05 3.61
CA PHE A 45 2.46 -1.88 3.65
C PHE A 45 3.08 -1.73 5.02
N GLU A 46 4.39 -1.54 5.04
CA GLU A 46 5.16 -1.23 6.23
C GLU A 46 5.65 0.22 6.13
N TYR A 47 5.25 1.05 7.08
CA TYR A 47 5.62 2.47 7.12
C TYR A 47 5.89 2.93 8.56
N ASP A 48 6.62 4.04 8.69
CA ASP A 48 6.80 4.69 9.98
C ASP A 48 5.63 5.65 10.25
N ALA A 49 4.87 5.38 11.31
CA ALA A 49 3.69 6.15 11.68
C ALA A 49 4.01 7.54 12.26
N SER A 50 5.28 7.85 12.55
CA SER A 50 5.69 9.21 12.90
C SER A 50 5.77 10.12 11.66
N HIS A 51 6.02 9.55 10.48
CA HIS A 51 6.15 10.31 9.23
C HIS A 51 4.98 10.13 8.27
N LEU A 52 4.29 8.98 8.32
CA LEU A 52 3.20 8.66 7.42
C LEU A 52 1.94 8.32 8.21
N LYS A 53 0.82 8.96 7.85
CA LYS A 53 -0.49 8.62 8.41
C LYS A 53 -1.19 7.59 7.54
N GLU A 54 -2.01 6.77 8.16
CA GLU A 54 -2.86 5.81 7.47
C GLU A 54 -3.73 6.46 6.37
N THR A 55 -4.19 7.69 6.60
CA THR A 55 -4.98 8.46 5.63
C THR A 55 -4.24 8.71 4.32
N GLU A 56 -2.92 8.91 4.38
CA GLU A 56 -2.07 9.12 3.20
C GLU A 56 -1.91 7.80 2.42
N VAL A 57 -1.77 6.67 3.12
CA VAL A 57 -1.75 5.33 2.50
C VAL A 57 -3.05 5.09 1.74
N ALA A 58 -4.19 5.37 2.38
CA ALA A 58 -5.51 5.22 1.75
C ALA A 58 -5.68 6.17 0.54
N HIS A 59 -5.16 7.40 0.64
CA HIS A 59 -5.17 8.36 -0.46
C HIS A 59 -4.39 7.83 -1.67
N VAL A 60 -3.21 7.27 -1.45
CA VAL A 60 -2.35 6.72 -2.50
C VAL A 60 -2.98 5.51 -3.16
N LEU A 61 -3.58 4.62 -2.37
CA LEU A 61 -4.34 3.48 -2.90
C LEU A 61 -5.45 3.94 -3.85
N ARG A 62 -6.15 5.03 -3.51
CA ARG A 62 -7.13 5.66 -4.40
C ARG A 62 -6.50 6.28 -5.64
N MET A 63 -5.40 7.03 -5.51
CA MET A 63 -4.70 7.64 -6.65
C MET A 63 -4.18 6.60 -7.63
N ALA A 64 -3.60 5.51 -7.12
CA ALA A 64 -3.14 4.37 -7.91
C ALA A 64 -4.30 3.54 -8.48
N ARG A 65 -5.55 3.92 -8.23
CA ARG A 65 -6.78 3.19 -8.62
C ARG A 65 -6.71 1.71 -8.24
N ILE A 66 -6.11 1.40 -7.09
CA ILE A 66 -5.97 0.03 -6.61
C ILE A 66 -7.33 -0.40 -6.06
N PRO A 67 -7.93 -1.48 -6.60
CA PRO A 67 -9.24 -1.93 -6.16
C PRO A 67 -9.09 -2.67 -4.82
N VAL A 68 -9.06 -1.90 -3.74
CA VAL A 68 -9.02 -2.43 -2.36
C VAL A 68 -10.43 -2.86 -1.96
N GLN A 69 -10.57 -4.10 -1.52
CA GLN A 69 -11.82 -4.64 -1.01
C GLN A 69 -12.05 -4.23 0.44
N ARG A 70 -11.08 -4.51 1.31
CA ARG A 70 -11.11 -4.16 2.74
C ARG A 70 -9.72 -4.19 3.36
N ARG A 71 -9.58 -3.56 4.52
CA ARG A 71 -8.40 -3.71 5.38
C ARG A 71 -8.53 -4.98 6.22
N VAL A 72 -7.41 -5.66 6.47
CA VAL A 72 -7.30 -6.89 7.27
C VAL A 72 -6.33 -6.67 8.42
#